data_AF-A0A2P7S023-F1
#
_entry.id   AF-A0A2P7S023-F1
#
_cell.length_a   1.000
_cell.length_b   1.000
_cell.length_c   1.000
_cell.angle_alpha   90.00
_cell.angle_beta   90.00
_cell.angle_gamma   90.00
#
_symmetry.space_group_name_H-M   'P 1'
#
loop_
_entity.id
_entity.type
_entity.pdbx_description
1 polymer ?
#
loop_
_entity_poly.entity_id
_entity_poly.type
_entity_poly.pdbx_seq_one_letter_code
_entity_poly.pdbx_strand_id
1 'polypeptide(L)'
;MPNTVQAAAEGVPQINRRRLLAGIAAASTAAGASVVAFPAPAATSTNNPEVTHLAEPQANPELVALVSKLRDAKAERDAAKDAKEWLVDEWRHLWPLAPEEITLRGCTEWDDCREVDMAGSPVIRPGEKYARRLRSIKDLGWFIDFRTSHIEKARSEKARLQRIAKLDEEKRVLRLGEEYYTAIERVKDASGIHAADARIKTAGRAVTHLCKQIMAVQAKSPACLAIKAEAVEVWCEVHTYLLKDDDGIFGWPCRLASDILNVAAGGVS
;
A
#
# COMPACT_ATOMS: atom_id res chain seq x y z
N MET A 1 39.47 -7.77 48.29
CA MET A 1 39.78 -8.39 47.00
C MET A 1 38.67 -8.04 46.01
N PRO A 2 38.93 -7.13 45.06
CA PRO A 2 37.94 -6.72 44.06
C PRO A 2 38.11 -7.54 42.77
N ASN A 3 37.08 -8.28 42.37
CA ASN A 3 37.01 -8.90 41.05
C ASN A 3 36.23 -7.99 40.09
N THR A 4 36.96 -7.30 39.23
CA THR A 4 36.50 -6.68 37.99
C THR A 4 36.38 -7.75 36.92
N VAL A 5 35.19 -7.91 36.33
CA VAL A 5 35.01 -8.67 35.08
C VAL A 5 34.76 -7.65 33.96
N GLN A 6 35.75 -7.52 33.08
CA GLN A 6 35.58 -6.95 31.74
C GLN A 6 34.90 -8.00 30.86
N ALA A 7 33.83 -7.62 30.16
CA ALA A 7 33.26 -8.40 29.07
C ALA A 7 33.53 -7.69 27.75
N ALA A 8 34.14 -8.44 26.84
CA ALA A 8 34.61 -8.02 25.53
C ALA A 8 33.47 -7.60 24.60
N ALA A 9 33.76 -6.60 23.77
CA ALA A 9 32.99 -6.24 22.59
C ALA A 9 33.44 -7.09 21.41
N GLU A 10 32.56 -7.90 20.84
CA GLU A 10 32.78 -8.49 19.50
C GLU A 10 31.45 -8.56 18.73
N GLY A 11 31.44 -7.97 17.53
CA GLY A 11 30.69 -8.53 16.39
C GLY A 11 29.31 -7.97 16.03
N VAL A 12 29.12 -6.65 15.91
CA VAL A 12 28.01 -6.13 15.08
C VAL A 12 28.55 -5.92 13.66
N PRO A 13 27.99 -6.58 12.61
CA PRO A 13 28.45 -6.33 11.25
C PRO A 13 28.08 -4.89 10.86
N GLN A 14 29.10 -4.07 10.65
CA GLN A 14 28.94 -2.71 10.16
C GLN A 14 28.54 -2.79 8.68
N ILE A 15 27.23 -2.90 8.44
CA ILE A 15 26.63 -2.92 7.11
C ILE A 15 27.03 -1.61 6.40
N ASN A 16 27.90 -1.75 5.40
CA ASN A 16 28.46 -0.66 4.63
C ASN A 16 27.36 -0.03 3.75
N ARG A 17 26.62 0.95 4.30
CA ARG A 17 25.57 1.73 3.62
C ARG A 17 26.02 2.31 2.27
N ARG A 18 27.32 2.59 2.09
CA ARG A 18 27.90 3.08 0.82
C ARG A 18 27.99 2.03 -0.29
N ARG A 19 28.08 0.73 0.03
CA ARG A 19 28.07 -0.34 -0.99
C ARG A 19 26.64 -0.68 -1.46
N LEU A 20 25.64 -0.53 -0.59
CA LEU A 20 24.24 -0.73 -0.96
C LEU A 20 23.76 0.36 -1.95
N LEU A 21 24.17 1.61 -1.76
CA LEU A 21 23.80 2.72 -2.65
C LEU A 21 24.57 2.74 -3.99
N ALA A 22 25.71 2.06 -4.08
CA ALA A 22 26.46 1.94 -5.34
C ALA A 22 25.91 0.83 -6.26
N GLY A 23 25.18 -0.15 -5.72
CA GLY A 23 24.63 -1.28 -6.47
C GLY A 23 23.37 -0.98 -7.30
N ILE A 24 22.71 0.16 -7.07
CA ILE A 24 21.42 0.51 -7.73
C ILE A 24 21.63 1.42 -8.96
N ALA A 25 22.82 2.02 -9.14
CA ALA A 25 23.06 2.97 -10.23
C ALA A 25 23.54 2.34 -11.56
N ALA A 26 23.80 1.02 -11.61
CA ALA A 26 24.48 0.39 -12.76
C ALA A 26 23.55 -0.43 -13.70
N ALA A 27 22.23 -0.38 -13.54
CA ALA A 27 21.30 -1.20 -14.33
C ALA A 27 20.42 -0.42 -15.33
N SER A 28 20.76 0.83 -15.65
CA SER A 28 20.04 1.62 -16.67
C SER A 28 20.92 1.90 -17.88
N THR A 29 21.20 0.89 -18.69
CA THR A 29 21.48 1.10 -20.11
C THR A 29 21.02 -0.11 -20.92
N ALA A 30 20.35 0.21 -22.04
CA ALA A 30 19.95 -0.65 -23.15
C ALA A 30 18.70 -1.54 -22.97
N ALA A 31 17.57 -1.02 -23.46
CA ALA A 31 16.68 -1.80 -24.31
C ALA A 31 15.92 -0.83 -25.24
N GLY A 32 16.35 -0.76 -26.50
CA GLY A 32 15.54 -0.19 -27.56
C GLY A 32 14.30 -1.05 -27.74
N ALA A 33 13.12 -0.50 -27.45
CA ALA A 33 11.87 -1.20 -27.64
C ALA A 33 11.54 -1.23 -29.14
N SER A 34 11.76 -2.38 -29.77
CA SER A 34 11.05 -2.74 -31.00
C SER A 34 9.57 -2.89 -30.66
N VAL A 35 8.73 -2.06 -31.25
CA VAL A 35 7.27 -2.17 -31.13
C VAL A 35 6.85 -3.45 -31.86
N VAL A 36 6.49 -4.49 -31.12
CA VAL A 36 5.80 -5.65 -31.68
C VAL A 36 4.32 -5.26 -31.82
N ALA A 37 3.91 -4.95 -33.04
CA ALA A 37 2.51 -4.74 -33.38
C ALA A 37 1.75 -6.06 -33.25
N PHE A 38 0.65 -6.05 -32.49
CA PHE A 38 -0.33 -7.13 -32.47
C PHE A 38 -1.04 -7.17 -33.84
N PRO A 39 -1.13 -8.33 -34.53
CA PRO A 39 -1.88 -8.40 -35.78
C PRO A 39 -3.39 -8.41 -35.48
N ALA A 40 -4.09 -7.37 -35.94
CA ALA A 40 -5.55 -7.39 -36.04
C ALA A 40 -5.98 -8.30 -37.20
N PRO A 41 -7.16 -8.97 -37.12
CA PRO A 41 -7.58 -9.91 -38.14
C PRO A 41 -7.90 -9.17 -39.45
N ALA A 42 -7.33 -9.69 -40.54
CA ALA A 42 -7.46 -9.16 -41.88
C ALA A 42 -8.93 -9.16 -42.34
N ALA A 43 -9.47 -7.96 -42.57
CA ALA A 43 -10.64 -7.78 -43.43
C ALA A 43 -10.18 -7.84 -44.90
N THR A 44 -10.87 -8.67 -45.67
CA THR A 44 -10.65 -9.00 -47.07
C THR A 44 -10.41 -7.78 -47.97
N SER A 45 -9.30 -7.85 -48.70
CA SER A 45 -8.82 -6.93 -49.72
C SER A 45 -9.72 -6.95 -50.96
N THR A 46 -10.32 -5.80 -51.30
CA THR A 46 -10.86 -5.50 -52.62
C THR A 46 -9.87 -4.59 -53.34
N ASN A 47 -9.41 -5.03 -54.50
CA ASN A 47 -8.31 -4.46 -55.27
C ASN A 47 -8.53 -2.99 -55.67
N ASN A 48 -7.62 -2.09 -55.27
CA ASN A 48 -7.37 -0.81 -55.94
C ASN A 48 -5.86 -0.47 -55.85
N PRO A 49 -5.16 -0.21 -56.97
CA PRO A 49 -3.74 0.11 -56.98
C PRO A 49 -3.53 1.63 -56.96
N GLU A 50 -3.75 2.25 -55.81
CA GLU A 50 -3.17 3.57 -55.48
C GLU A 50 -2.70 3.50 -54.02
N VAL A 51 -1.57 2.82 -53.83
CA VAL A 51 -0.89 2.74 -52.52
C VAL A 51 -0.23 4.09 -52.26
N THR A 52 -1.06 5.05 -51.85
CA THR A 52 -0.61 6.16 -51.01
C THR A 52 -0.03 5.51 -49.76
N HIS A 53 1.20 5.84 -49.39
CA HIS A 53 1.84 5.42 -48.14
C HIS A 53 0.90 5.66 -46.95
N LEU A 54 0.09 4.66 -46.57
CA LEU A 54 -0.66 4.66 -45.32
C LEU A 54 0.38 4.46 -44.24
N ALA A 55 0.94 5.58 -43.77
CA ALA A 55 1.76 5.64 -42.59
C ALA A 55 1.10 4.76 -41.52
N GLU A 56 1.88 3.85 -40.93
CA GLU A 56 1.43 3.06 -39.78
C GLU A 56 0.74 4.01 -38.79
N PRO A 57 -0.40 3.63 -38.20
CA PRO A 57 -1.15 4.50 -37.29
C PRO A 57 -0.27 4.82 -36.08
N GLN A 58 0.51 5.89 -36.20
CA GLN A 58 1.53 6.23 -35.23
C GLN A 58 0.83 6.72 -33.97
N ALA A 59 1.22 6.15 -32.84
CA ALA A 59 0.72 6.63 -31.55
C ALA A 59 1.15 8.08 -31.33
N ASN A 60 0.28 8.88 -30.70
CA ASN A 60 0.63 10.24 -30.29
C ASN A 60 1.91 10.18 -29.42
N PRO A 61 2.98 10.92 -29.75
CA PRO A 61 4.23 10.88 -28.98
C PRO A 61 4.04 11.27 -27.50
N GLU A 62 3.05 12.11 -27.19
CA GLU A 62 2.68 12.44 -25.81
C GLU A 62 2.19 11.20 -25.04
N LEU A 63 1.31 10.40 -25.66
CA LEU A 63 0.81 9.17 -25.06
C LEU A 63 1.92 8.13 -24.86
N VAL A 64 2.85 8.03 -25.82
CA VAL A 64 4.02 7.13 -25.71
C VAL A 64 4.91 7.55 -24.54
N ALA A 65 5.16 8.85 -24.36
CA ALA A 65 5.94 9.35 -23.24
C ALA A 65 5.23 9.12 -21.89
N LEU A 66 3.90 9.32 -21.84
CA LEU A 66 3.12 9.10 -20.62
C LEU A 66 3.05 7.63 -20.22
N VAL A 67 2.86 6.71 -21.17
CA VAL A 67 2.79 5.27 -20.86
C VAL A 67 4.14 4.73 -20.40
N SER A 68 5.27 5.25 -20.93
CA SER A 68 6.59 4.92 -20.39
C SER A 68 6.71 5.30 -18.91
N LYS A 69 6.32 6.53 -18.55
CA LYS A 69 6.32 6.97 -17.14
C LYS A 69 5.37 6.15 -16.27
N LEU A 70 4.24 5.71 -16.83
CA LEU A 70 3.29 4.85 -16.13
C LEU A 70 3.92 3.50 -15.81
N ARG A 71 4.60 2.88 -16.78
CA ARG A 71 5.35 1.63 -16.59
C ARG A 71 6.44 1.79 -15.53
N ASP A 72 7.19 2.89 -15.56
CA ASP A 72 8.22 3.19 -14.55
C ASP A 72 7.60 3.31 -13.14
N ALA A 73 6.48 4.02 -13.02
CA ALA A 73 5.76 4.17 -11.74
C ALA A 73 5.20 2.84 -11.23
N LYS A 74 4.70 1.99 -12.13
CA LYS A 74 4.27 0.62 -11.80
C LYS A 74 5.44 -0.22 -11.30
N ALA A 75 6.56 -0.21 -12.04
CA ALA A 75 7.76 -0.96 -11.68
C ALA A 75 8.31 -0.54 -10.31
N GLU A 76 8.35 0.76 -10.01
CA GLU A 76 8.75 1.25 -8.69
C GLU A 76 7.78 0.81 -7.58
N ARG A 77 6.47 0.82 -7.84
CA ARG A 77 5.49 0.31 -6.86
C ARG A 77 5.71 -1.16 -6.57
N ASP A 78 5.88 -1.97 -7.60
CA ASP A 78 6.05 -3.42 -7.47
C ASP A 78 7.38 -3.71 -6.75
N ALA A 79 8.49 -3.05 -7.12
CA ALA A 79 9.76 -3.14 -6.40
C ALA A 79 9.64 -2.69 -4.92
N ALA A 80 8.84 -1.68 -4.62
CA ALA A 80 8.60 -1.25 -3.24
C ALA A 80 7.75 -2.26 -2.44
N LYS A 81 6.84 -2.99 -3.09
CA LYS A 81 6.10 -4.10 -2.49
C LYS A 81 7.02 -5.28 -2.18
N ASP A 82 7.87 -5.67 -3.13
CA ASP A 82 8.84 -6.75 -2.93
C ASP A 82 9.79 -6.40 -1.77
N ALA A 83 10.26 -5.15 -1.71
CA ALA A 83 11.07 -4.66 -0.60
C ALA A 83 10.33 -4.70 0.74
N LYS A 84 9.03 -4.37 0.76
CA LYS A 84 8.20 -4.48 1.95
C LYS A 84 8.03 -5.94 2.39
N GLU A 85 7.77 -6.86 1.45
CA GLU A 85 7.62 -8.28 1.75
C GLU A 85 8.90 -8.85 2.36
N TRP A 86 10.06 -8.53 1.78
CA TRP A 86 11.35 -8.88 2.35
C TRP A 86 11.54 -8.33 3.77
N LEU A 87 11.16 -7.07 4.02
CA LEU A 87 11.21 -6.47 5.37
C LEU A 87 10.28 -7.17 6.34
N VAL A 88 9.07 -7.55 5.91
CA VAL A 88 8.16 -8.32 6.75
C VAL A 88 8.80 -9.63 7.14
N ASP A 89 9.32 -10.40 6.19
CA ASP A 89 9.92 -11.72 6.49
C ASP A 89 11.11 -11.61 7.44
N GLU A 90 11.99 -10.64 7.20
CA GLU A 90 13.16 -10.40 8.04
C GLU A 90 12.76 -10.00 9.47
N TRP A 91 11.74 -9.17 9.65
CA TRP A 91 11.40 -8.58 10.95
C TRP A 91 10.23 -9.25 11.68
N ARG A 92 9.51 -10.17 11.03
CA ARG A 92 8.31 -10.82 11.58
C ARG A 92 8.56 -11.48 12.94
N HIS A 93 9.75 -12.06 13.12
CA HIS A 93 10.11 -12.76 14.36
C HIS A 93 10.28 -11.81 15.56
N LEU A 94 10.44 -10.50 15.33
CA LEU A 94 10.54 -9.47 16.37
C LEU A 94 9.20 -8.79 16.67
N TRP A 95 8.14 -9.12 15.94
CA TRP A 95 6.83 -8.51 16.14
C TRP A 95 6.22 -8.95 17.48
N PRO A 96 5.90 -8.02 18.40
CA PRO A 96 5.38 -8.39 19.70
C PRO A 96 3.93 -8.87 19.60
N LEU A 97 3.55 -9.82 20.46
CA LEU A 97 2.14 -10.16 20.68
C LEU A 97 1.54 -9.25 21.75
N ALA A 98 0.28 -8.89 21.57
CA ALA A 98 -0.45 -8.03 22.50
C ALA A 98 -0.66 -8.74 23.85
N PRO A 99 -0.42 -8.06 24.99
CA PRO A 99 -0.80 -8.56 26.30
C PRO A 99 -2.29 -8.94 26.35
N GLU A 100 -2.60 -10.06 27.00
CA GLU A 100 -3.96 -10.58 27.12
C GLU A 100 -4.93 -9.50 27.63
N GLU A 101 -4.47 -8.65 28.54
CA GLU A 101 -5.30 -7.64 29.18
C GLU A 101 -5.71 -6.50 28.24
N ILE A 102 -4.95 -6.19 27.19
CA ILE A 102 -5.36 -5.19 26.20
C ILE A 102 -6.17 -5.79 25.06
N THR A 103 -6.33 -7.11 25.04
CA THR A 103 -7.09 -7.82 24.02
C THR A 103 -8.51 -8.15 24.45
N LEU A 104 -9.40 -8.28 23.46
CA LEU A 104 -10.74 -8.83 23.60
C LEU A 104 -10.90 -10.00 22.64
N ARG A 105 -11.82 -10.91 22.94
CA ARG A 105 -12.13 -12.04 22.07
C ARG A 105 -12.56 -11.54 20.68
N GLY A 106 -11.95 -12.11 19.63
CA GLY A 106 -12.37 -11.88 18.25
C GLY A 106 -13.77 -12.42 17.99
N CYS A 107 -14.56 -11.71 17.19
CA CYS A 107 -15.91 -12.13 16.81
C CYS A 107 -16.04 -12.52 15.33
N THR A 108 -15.34 -11.84 14.43
CA THR A 108 -15.38 -12.06 12.97
C THR A 108 -14.00 -11.79 12.35
N GLU A 109 -13.85 -12.17 11.08
CA GLU A 109 -12.64 -11.90 10.28
C GLU A 109 -12.53 -10.44 9.80
N TRP A 110 -13.62 -9.67 9.87
CA TRP A 110 -13.74 -8.31 9.34
C TRP A 110 -13.60 -7.23 10.41
N ASP A 111 -13.14 -7.56 11.62
CA ASP A 111 -12.98 -6.57 12.68
C ASP A 111 -11.79 -5.65 12.38
N ASP A 112 -12.04 -4.35 12.27
CA ASP A 112 -11.02 -3.34 11.95
C ASP A 112 -10.04 -3.12 13.12
N CYS A 113 -10.41 -3.51 14.34
CA CYS A 113 -9.58 -3.38 15.53
C CYS A 113 -8.83 -4.68 15.86
N ARG A 114 -8.64 -5.60 14.91
CA ARG A 114 -7.96 -6.87 15.16
C ARG A 114 -6.45 -6.72 15.38
N GLU A 115 -5.87 -7.66 16.10
CA GLU A 115 -4.43 -7.84 16.22
C GLU A 115 -3.89 -8.25 14.85
N VAL A 116 -2.94 -7.46 14.34
CA VAL A 116 -2.31 -7.68 13.04
C VAL A 116 -0.80 -7.80 13.20
N ASP A 117 -0.20 -8.53 12.27
CA ASP A 117 1.25 -8.58 12.12
C ASP A 117 1.77 -7.35 11.36
N MET A 118 3.07 -7.35 11.12
CA MET A 118 3.76 -6.29 10.38
C MET A 118 3.26 -6.12 8.94
N ALA A 119 2.74 -7.18 8.31
CA ALA A 119 2.15 -7.11 6.98
C ALA A 119 0.74 -6.52 6.98
N GLY A 120 0.11 -6.42 8.15
CA GLY A 120 -1.31 -6.09 8.31
C GLY A 120 -2.22 -7.32 8.26
N SER A 121 -1.67 -8.53 8.28
CA SER A 121 -2.44 -9.77 8.31
C SER A 121 -2.92 -10.07 9.73
N PRO A 122 -4.14 -10.61 9.91
CA PRO A 122 -4.64 -10.97 11.24
C PRO A 122 -3.77 -12.01 11.94
N VAL A 123 -3.44 -11.79 13.22
CA VAL A 123 -2.73 -12.76 14.07
C VAL A 123 -3.75 -13.64 14.79
N ILE A 124 -3.81 -14.91 14.40
CA ILE A 124 -4.69 -15.91 15.04
C ILE A 124 -3.87 -16.69 16.06
N ARG A 125 -4.27 -16.61 17.34
CA ARG A 125 -3.60 -17.32 18.45
C ARG A 125 -3.95 -18.80 18.44
N PRO A 126 -3.08 -19.68 18.95
CA PRO A 126 -3.37 -21.12 19.02
C PRO A 126 -4.71 -21.42 19.71
N GLY A 127 -5.57 -22.17 19.02
CA GLY A 127 -6.90 -22.55 19.53
C GLY A 127 -8.00 -21.52 19.31
N GLU A 128 -7.71 -20.36 18.73
CA GLU A 128 -8.70 -19.34 18.41
C GLU A 128 -9.14 -19.43 16.95
N LYS A 129 -10.42 -19.13 16.69
CA LYS A 129 -10.97 -19.10 15.33
C LYS A 129 -10.72 -17.77 14.62
N TYR A 130 -10.63 -16.68 15.38
CA TYR A 130 -10.53 -15.31 14.87
C TYR A 130 -9.41 -14.58 15.60
N ALA A 131 -8.77 -13.63 14.93
CA ALA A 131 -7.81 -12.74 15.57
C ALA A 131 -8.47 -11.95 16.69
N ARG A 132 -7.72 -11.72 17.77
CA ARG A 132 -8.22 -10.93 18.89
C ARG A 132 -8.40 -9.48 18.51
N ARG A 133 -9.28 -8.78 19.21
CA ARG A 133 -9.41 -7.33 19.06
C ARG A 133 -8.48 -6.62 20.01
N LEU A 134 -7.80 -5.59 19.54
CA LEU A 134 -7.00 -4.69 20.33
C LEU A 134 -7.84 -3.50 20.79
N ARG A 135 -7.72 -3.16 22.06
CA ARG A 135 -8.21 -1.88 22.56
C ARG A 135 -7.17 -0.80 22.24
N SER A 136 -7.58 0.23 21.51
CA SER A 136 -6.69 1.35 21.21
C SER A 136 -6.36 2.14 22.49
N ILE A 137 -5.25 2.88 22.48
CA ILE A 137 -4.91 3.82 23.57
C ILE A 137 -6.06 4.78 23.86
N LYS A 138 -6.75 5.23 22.80
CA LYS A 138 -7.93 6.08 22.92
C LYS A 138 -9.07 5.39 23.66
N ASP A 139 -9.36 4.13 23.33
CA ASP A 139 -10.42 3.37 24.01
C ASP A 139 -10.07 3.15 25.48
N LEU A 140 -8.80 2.82 25.77
CA LEU A 140 -8.31 2.64 27.14
C LEU A 140 -8.40 3.94 27.95
N GLY A 141 -8.03 5.08 27.36
CA GLY A 141 -8.20 6.40 27.97
C GLY A 141 -9.67 6.72 28.24
N TRP A 142 -10.56 6.44 27.29
CA TRP A 142 -11.99 6.61 27.47
C TRP A 142 -12.53 5.78 28.65
N PHE A 143 -12.06 4.54 28.83
CA PHE A 143 -12.45 3.72 29.98
C PHE A 143 -12.01 4.35 31.30
N ILE A 144 -10.81 4.95 31.38
CA ILE A 144 -10.33 5.65 32.57
C ILE A 144 -11.24 6.84 32.90
N ASP A 145 -11.56 7.67 31.92
CA ASP A 145 -12.45 8.83 32.11
C ASP A 145 -13.85 8.37 32.54
N PHE A 146 -14.36 7.33 31.88
CA PHE A 146 -15.62 6.70 32.23
C PHE A 146 -15.61 6.21 33.68
N ARG A 147 -14.59 5.44 34.12
CA ARG A 147 -14.49 4.99 35.52
C ARG A 147 -14.39 6.14 36.51
N THR A 148 -13.61 7.17 36.18
CA THR A 148 -13.43 8.36 37.02
C THR A 148 -14.76 9.06 37.27
N SER A 149 -15.55 9.31 36.22
CA SER A 149 -16.88 9.93 36.35
C SER A 149 -17.86 9.10 37.20
N HIS A 150 -17.68 7.78 37.24
CA HIS A 150 -18.49 6.88 38.05
C HIS A 150 -18.05 6.87 39.53
N ILE A 151 -16.79 7.14 39.86
CA ILE A 151 -16.35 7.23 41.26
C ILE A 151 -17.08 8.36 41.98
N GLU A 152 -17.20 9.52 41.34
CA GLU A 152 -17.91 10.70 41.87
C GLU A 152 -19.39 10.41 42.18
N LYS A 153 -19.99 9.48 41.44
CA LYS A 153 -21.40 9.06 41.58
C LYS A 153 -21.59 7.92 42.59
N ALA A 154 -20.57 7.56 43.38
CA ALA A 154 -20.66 6.47 44.36
C ALA A 154 -21.45 6.92 45.60
N ARG A 155 -22.51 6.17 45.95
CA ARG A 155 -23.36 6.46 47.12
C ARG A 155 -22.89 5.84 48.43
N SER A 156 -21.86 4.99 48.38
CA SER A 156 -21.29 4.33 49.56
C SER A 156 -19.78 4.19 49.43
N GLU A 157 -19.10 4.18 50.58
CA GLU A 157 -17.63 4.06 50.61
C GLU A 157 -17.16 2.73 50.02
N LYS A 158 -17.87 1.63 50.33
CA LYS A 158 -17.59 0.32 49.75
C LYS A 158 -17.67 0.35 48.21
N ALA A 159 -18.68 0.98 47.64
CA ALA A 159 -18.80 1.11 46.19
C ALA A 159 -17.72 2.02 45.61
N ARG A 160 -17.32 3.07 46.33
CA ARG A 160 -16.24 3.98 45.93
C ARG A 160 -14.91 3.24 45.84
N LEU A 161 -14.55 2.47 46.87
CA LEU A 161 -13.32 1.67 46.90
C LEU A 161 -13.27 0.63 45.77
N GLN A 162 -14.39 -0.06 45.50
CA GLN A 162 -14.46 -0.99 44.37
C GLN A 162 -14.26 -0.30 43.02
N ARG A 163 -14.80 0.90 42.84
CA ARG A 163 -14.62 1.68 41.61
C ARG A 163 -13.20 2.20 41.46
N ILE A 164 -12.56 2.62 42.56
CA ILE A 164 -11.14 3.01 42.58
C ILE A 164 -10.26 1.82 42.17
N ALA A 165 -10.47 0.64 42.76
CA ALA A 165 -9.71 -0.55 42.38
C ALA A 165 -9.87 -0.90 40.89
N LYS A 166 -11.06 -0.69 40.31
CA LYS A 166 -11.27 -0.85 38.87
C LYS A 166 -10.58 0.23 38.04
N LEU A 167 -10.57 1.48 38.49
CA LEU A 167 -9.83 2.55 37.84
C LEU A 167 -8.32 2.24 37.82
N ASP A 168 -7.77 1.75 38.94
CA ASP A 168 -6.36 1.39 39.04
C ASP A 168 -6.00 0.24 38.08
N GLU A 169 -6.91 -0.73 37.91
CA GLU A 169 -6.76 -1.77 36.90
C GLU A 169 -6.77 -1.20 35.46
N GLU A 170 -7.72 -0.32 35.11
CA GLU A 170 -7.73 0.28 33.76
C GLU A 170 -6.47 1.14 33.51
N LYS A 171 -5.94 1.81 34.54
CA LYS A 171 -4.65 2.54 34.45
C LYS A 171 -3.47 1.60 34.19
N ARG A 172 -3.46 0.43 34.84
CA ARG A 172 -2.44 -0.61 34.60
C ARG A 172 -2.53 -1.11 33.16
N VAL A 173 -3.74 -1.39 32.68
CA VAL A 173 -3.99 -1.82 31.30
C VAL A 173 -3.58 -0.74 30.29
N LEU A 174 -3.86 0.53 30.55
CA LEU A 174 -3.41 1.63 29.69
C LEU A 174 -1.89 1.62 29.52
N ARG A 175 -1.15 1.49 30.63
CA ARG A 175 0.32 1.42 30.60
C ARG A 175 0.82 0.26 29.74
N LEU A 176 0.22 -0.94 29.90
CA LEU A 176 0.55 -2.09 29.05
C LEU A 176 0.27 -1.82 27.57
N GLY A 177 -0.83 -1.12 27.28
CA GLY A 177 -1.15 -0.67 25.93
C GLY A 177 -0.07 0.25 25.38
N GLU A 178 0.34 1.27 26.14
CA GLU A 178 1.38 2.23 25.75
C GLU A 178 2.71 1.52 25.47
N GLU A 179 3.12 0.60 26.33
CA GLU A 179 4.32 -0.21 26.16
C GLU A 179 4.26 -1.06 24.89
N TYR A 180 3.14 -1.73 24.65
CA TYR A 180 2.92 -2.56 23.46
C TYR A 180 2.95 -1.76 22.16
N TYR A 181 2.19 -0.67 22.05
CA TYR A 181 2.17 0.16 20.85
C TYR A 181 3.52 0.86 20.61
N THR A 182 4.22 1.23 21.67
CA THR A 182 5.59 1.75 21.56
C THR A 182 6.54 0.67 21.04
N ALA A 183 6.42 -0.58 21.48
CA ALA A 183 7.22 -1.68 20.97
C ALA A 183 6.96 -1.94 19.48
N ILE A 184 5.70 -1.88 19.04
CA ILE A 184 5.34 -1.96 17.61
C ILE A 184 6.04 -0.86 16.82
N GLU A 185 5.92 0.41 17.24
CA GLU A 185 6.52 1.51 16.50
C GLU A 185 8.05 1.42 16.47
N ARG A 186 8.69 0.96 17.55
CA ARG A 186 10.13 0.68 17.54
C ARG A 186 10.53 -0.34 16.48
N VAL A 187 9.76 -1.42 16.31
CA VAL A 187 10.02 -2.44 15.27
C VAL A 187 9.81 -1.85 13.87
N LYS A 188 8.76 -1.03 13.68
CA LYS A 188 8.52 -0.36 12.39
C LYS A 188 9.63 0.64 12.04
N ASP A 189 10.08 1.42 13.01
CA ASP A 189 11.17 2.38 12.82
C ASP A 189 12.49 1.68 12.52
N ALA A 190 12.80 0.61 13.26
CA ALA A 190 14.04 -0.14 13.07
C ALA A 190 14.07 -0.90 11.74
N SER A 191 12.92 -1.44 11.30
CA SER A 191 12.81 -2.12 10.01
C SER A 191 12.80 -1.17 8.81
N GLY A 192 12.39 0.08 9.00
CA GLY A 192 12.20 1.01 7.88
C GLY A 192 10.96 0.73 7.05
N ILE A 193 10.01 -0.05 7.54
CA ILE A 193 8.76 -0.37 6.83
C ILE A 193 7.94 0.89 6.49
N HIS A 194 8.01 1.92 7.34
CA HIS A 194 7.39 3.22 7.07
C HIS A 194 7.86 3.83 5.73
N ALA A 195 9.15 3.69 5.41
CA ALA A 195 9.70 4.18 4.15
C ALA A 195 9.21 3.35 2.95
N ALA A 196 9.10 2.03 3.10
CA ALA A 196 8.55 1.16 2.06
C ALA A 196 7.06 1.47 1.80
N ASP A 197 6.26 1.62 2.84
CA ASP A 197 4.85 2.02 2.74
C ASP A 197 4.68 3.39 2.07
N ALA A 198 5.54 4.36 2.42
CA ALA A 198 5.55 5.67 1.79
C ALA A 198 5.90 5.60 0.28
N ARG A 199 6.85 4.74 -0.11
CA ARG A 199 7.19 4.49 -1.52
C ARG A 199 6.02 3.88 -2.28
N ILE A 200 5.39 2.82 -1.74
CA ILE A 200 4.21 2.18 -2.34
C ILE A 200 3.09 3.20 -2.54
N LYS A 201 2.78 4.01 -1.51
CA LYS A 201 1.74 5.04 -1.58
C LYS A 201 2.07 6.13 -2.59
N THR A 202 3.33 6.52 -2.70
CA THR A 202 3.78 7.56 -3.63
C THR A 202 3.72 7.07 -5.08
N ALA A 203 4.24 5.87 -5.35
CA ALA A 203 4.17 5.25 -6.67
C ALA A 203 2.72 4.95 -7.09
N GLY A 204 1.87 4.50 -6.17
CA GLY A 204 0.43 4.33 -6.42
C GLY A 204 -0.27 5.64 -6.81
N ARG A 205 0.01 6.75 -6.11
CA ARG A 205 -0.50 8.08 -6.49
C ARG A 205 0.02 8.54 -7.86
N ALA A 206 1.28 8.24 -8.19
CA ALA A 206 1.86 8.55 -9.49
C ALA A 206 1.15 7.78 -10.62
N VAL A 207 0.87 6.48 -10.42
CA VAL A 207 0.05 5.68 -11.35
C VAL A 207 -1.31 6.34 -11.59
N THR A 208 -2.06 6.67 -10.53
CA THR A 208 -3.36 7.34 -10.67
C THR A 208 -3.26 8.65 -11.43
N HIS A 209 -2.24 9.47 -11.12
CA HIS A 209 -2.04 10.75 -11.79
C HIS A 209 -1.73 10.57 -13.29
N LEU A 210 -0.85 9.64 -13.65
CA LEU A 210 -0.48 9.35 -15.03
C LEU A 210 -1.66 8.79 -15.82
N CYS A 211 -2.46 7.90 -15.24
CA CYS A 211 -3.69 7.42 -15.87
C CYS A 211 -4.68 8.58 -16.15
N LYS A 212 -4.83 9.55 -15.22
CA LYS A 212 -5.65 10.77 -15.46
C LYS A 212 -5.14 11.55 -16.67
N GLN A 213 -3.82 11.72 -16.82
CA GLN A 213 -3.20 12.42 -17.95
C GLN A 213 -3.40 11.65 -19.26
N ILE A 214 -3.12 10.35 -19.28
CA ILE A 214 -3.33 9.47 -20.46
C ILE A 214 -4.78 9.53 -20.92
N MET A 215 -5.74 9.46 -19.99
CA MET A 215 -7.15 9.51 -20.31
C MET A 215 -7.62 10.87 -20.83
N ALA A 216 -6.91 11.96 -20.51
CA ALA A 216 -7.24 13.31 -20.98
C ALA A 216 -6.81 13.58 -22.43
N VAL A 217 -5.76 12.90 -22.93
CA VAL A 217 -5.27 13.07 -24.31
C VAL A 217 -6.23 12.39 -25.28
N GLN A 218 -6.77 13.10 -26.26
CA GLN A 218 -7.69 12.51 -27.25
C GLN A 218 -7.02 11.38 -28.06
N ALA A 219 -7.71 10.25 -28.24
CA ALA A 219 -7.21 9.18 -29.09
C ALA A 219 -7.62 9.41 -30.55
N LYS A 220 -6.64 9.57 -31.45
CA LYS A 220 -6.87 9.72 -32.90
C LYS A 220 -6.57 8.45 -33.71
N SER A 221 -6.09 7.39 -33.05
CA SER A 221 -5.72 6.14 -33.71
C SER A 221 -5.97 4.92 -32.81
N PRO A 222 -6.06 3.70 -33.39
CA PRO A 222 -6.14 2.47 -32.62
C PRO A 222 -4.93 2.27 -31.68
N ALA A 223 -3.73 2.73 -32.07
CA ALA A 223 -2.54 2.66 -31.23
C ALA A 223 -2.69 3.53 -29.97
N CYS A 224 -3.30 4.71 -30.07
CA CYS A 224 -3.63 5.53 -28.90
C CYS A 224 -4.64 4.83 -27.97
N LEU A 225 -5.63 4.12 -28.53
CA LEU A 225 -6.59 3.34 -27.74
C LEU A 225 -5.92 2.18 -26.99
N ALA A 226 -4.96 1.49 -27.62
CA ALA A 226 -4.19 0.44 -26.96
C ALA A 226 -3.43 0.96 -25.74
N ILE A 227 -2.79 2.13 -25.85
CA ILE A 227 -2.11 2.79 -24.72
C ILE A 227 -3.09 3.12 -23.59
N LYS A 228 -4.29 3.63 -23.93
CA LYS A 228 -5.32 3.91 -22.91
C LYS A 228 -5.80 2.64 -22.23
N ALA A 229 -6.01 1.56 -22.97
CA ALA A 229 -6.41 0.28 -22.41
C ALA A 229 -5.36 -0.25 -21.41
N GLU A 230 -4.08 -0.20 -21.79
CA GLU A 230 -2.97 -0.55 -20.88
C GLU A 230 -3.00 0.31 -19.61
N ALA A 231 -3.27 1.62 -19.73
CA ALA A 231 -3.36 2.49 -18.56
C ALA A 231 -4.51 2.13 -17.62
N VAL A 232 -5.65 1.65 -18.14
CA VAL A 232 -6.74 1.12 -17.31
C VAL A 232 -6.32 -0.17 -16.63
N GLU A 233 -5.69 -1.09 -17.35
CA GLU A 233 -5.22 -2.36 -16.80
C GLU A 233 -4.26 -2.15 -15.62
N VAL A 234 -3.21 -1.34 -15.82
CA VAL A 234 -2.26 -0.98 -14.74
C VAL A 234 -2.98 -0.33 -13.56
N TRP A 235 -3.94 0.55 -13.82
CA TRP A 235 -4.68 1.21 -12.75
C TRP A 235 -5.52 0.21 -11.93
N CYS A 236 -6.21 -0.72 -12.60
CA CYS A 236 -7.01 -1.80 -11.98
C CYS A 236 -6.14 -2.74 -11.14
N GLU A 237 -4.95 -3.11 -11.62
CA GLU A 237 -3.98 -3.90 -10.84
C GLU A 237 -3.50 -3.16 -9.58
N VAL A 238 -3.38 -1.83 -9.67
CA VAL A 238 -2.91 -1.03 -8.55
C VAL A 238 -3.99 -0.82 -7.49
N HIS A 239 -5.26 -0.69 -7.90
CA HIS A 239 -6.39 -0.32 -7.05
C HIS A 239 -7.41 -1.45 -6.92
N THR A 240 -7.10 -2.40 -6.05
CA THR A 240 -8.05 -3.45 -5.66
C THR A 240 -9.08 -2.88 -4.67
N TYR A 241 -10.32 -2.67 -5.13
CA TYR A 241 -11.58 -2.62 -4.35
C TYR A 241 -12.10 -1.32 -3.73
N LEU A 242 -11.42 -0.17 -3.80
CA LEU A 242 -11.99 1.09 -3.26
C LEU A 242 -11.98 2.21 -4.31
N LEU A 243 -13.00 2.17 -5.16
CA LEU A 243 -13.40 3.27 -6.06
C LEU A 243 -13.93 4.52 -5.31
N LYS A 244 -13.96 4.50 -3.97
CA LYS A 244 -14.70 5.50 -3.16
C LYS A 244 -14.04 6.87 -3.11
N ASP A 245 -12.71 6.95 -3.26
CA ASP A 245 -11.96 8.20 -3.01
C ASP A 245 -11.43 8.88 -4.28
N ASP A 246 -11.73 8.34 -5.46
CA ASP A 246 -11.28 8.91 -6.72
C ASP A 246 -12.46 9.52 -7.49
N ASP A 247 -12.77 10.78 -7.14
CA ASP A 247 -13.81 11.62 -7.78
C ASP A 247 -13.66 11.75 -9.32
N GLY A 248 -12.54 11.31 -9.88
CA GLY A 248 -12.24 11.38 -11.31
C GLY A 248 -12.50 10.10 -12.13
N ILE A 249 -12.72 8.95 -11.50
CA ILE A 249 -12.78 7.66 -12.22
C ILE A 249 -14.04 7.55 -13.08
N PHE A 250 -15.17 8.08 -12.63
CA PHE A 250 -16.42 8.00 -13.41
C PHE A 250 -16.34 8.73 -14.75
N GLY A 251 -15.39 9.65 -14.93
CA GLY A 251 -15.15 10.31 -16.21
C GLY A 251 -14.34 9.46 -17.22
N TRP A 252 -13.57 8.48 -16.76
CA TRP A 252 -12.66 7.73 -17.65
C TRP A 252 -13.39 6.78 -18.60
N PRO A 253 -14.38 5.99 -18.16
CA PRO A 253 -15.16 5.16 -19.08
C PRO A 253 -15.82 5.99 -20.19
N CYS A 254 -16.35 7.17 -19.86
CA CYS A 254 -16.97 8.06 -20.84
C CYS A 254 -15.95 8.61 -21.84
N ARG A 255 -14.76 9.02 -21.38
CA ARG A 255 -13.67 9.49 -22.27
C ARG A 255 -13.19 8.38 -23.18
N LEU A 256 -12.93 7.20 -22.63
CA LEU A 256 -12.50 6.04 -23.41
C LEU A 256 -13.56 5.62 -24.43
N ALA A 257 -14.84 5.59 -24.05
CA ALA A 257 -15.94 5.30 -24.98
C ALA A 257 -16.04 6.36 -26.08
N SER A 258 -15.91 7.65 -25.74
CA SER A 258 -15.89 8.73 -26.74
C SER A 258 -14.72 8.58 -27.71
N ASP A 259 -13.54 8.22 -27.22
CA ASP A 259 -12.35 7.99 -28.04
C ASP A 259 -12.50 6.77 -28.96
N ILE A 260 -13.11 5.68 -28.46
CA ILE A 260 -13.43 4.51 -29.28
C ILE A 260 -14.36 4.90 -30.43
N LEU A 261 -15.42 5.66 -30.13
CA LEU A 261 -16.35 6.15 -31.15
C LEU A 261 -15.67 7.08 -32.16
N ASN A 262 -14.79 7.98 -31.70
CA ASN A 262 -14.04 8.89 -32.56
C ASN A 262 -13.11 8.16 -33.52
N VAL A 263 -12.39 7.15 -33.03
CA VAL A 263 -11.50 6.32 -33.88
C VAL A 263 -12.31 5.45 -34.84
N ALA A 264 -13.42 4.87 -34.38
CA ALA A 264 -14.32 4.07 -35.23
C ALA A 264 -14.99 4.91 -36.34
N ALA A 265 -15.24 6.20 -36.09
CA ALA A 265 -15.79 7.14 -37.05
C ALA A 265 -14.74 7.70 -38.04
N GLY A 266 -13.50 7.23 -38.02
CA GLY A 266 -12.45 7.63 -38.95
C GLY A 266 -11.52 8.73 -38.47
N GLY A 267 -11.50 9.05 -37.17
CA GLY A 267 -10.52 9.96 -36.57
C GLY A 267 -10.60 11.38 -37.13
N VAL A 268 -11.73 12.06 -36.92
CA VAL A 268 -11.89 13.45 -37.38
C VAL A 268 -10.77 14.31 -36.78
N SER A 269 -10.00 14.94 -37.67
CA SER A 269 -8.74 15.63 -37.41
C SER A 269 -8.88 16.87 -36.54
#